data_AF-A0A965L9M2-F1
#
_entry.id   AF-A0A965L9M2-F1
#
_cell.length_a   1.000
_cell.length_b   1.000
_cell.length_c   1.000
_cell.angle_alpha   90.00
_cell.angle_beta   90.00
_cell.angle_gamma   90.00
#
_symmetry.space_group_name_H-M   'P 1'
#
loop_
_entity.id
_entity.type
_entity.pdbx_description
1 polymer ?
#
loop_
_entity_poly.entity_id
_entity_poly.type
_entity_poly.pdbx_seq_one_letter_code
_entity_poly.pdbx_strand_id
1 'polypeptide(L)'
;MQAQVLTGWTLRQLIIELADAVSLATLGTGSDNRATIPTDPNTLDQLTRAINRGYKSFLTANPRWTFLERPVQITLSADGTAAQCVEGDPARYLLPSFVNGNPKGDWSFIDDRADRVCIMTMHEHVVRRLRDGSPDTSGTPLYGCVRPLDPPKGGSLRAARHELVLYPDPDEAYVIEAMFRIGAHELVELEDRHVAGAEHDMAILEQAVWQWRQLDTPGLPQPTTELAKSIAMDRATTPNRAGSFVSTFQTDRGNKRLPERRTIFVNDQPL
;
A
#
# COMPACT_ATOMS: atom_id res chain seq x y z
N MET A 1 -0.82 -18.93 4.30
CA MET A 1 -0.91 -17.63 3.59
C MET A 1 -2.38 -17.33 3.32
N GLN A 2 -3.05 -16.55 4.17
CA GLN A 2 -4.38 -16.05 3.80
C GLN A 2 -4.15 -14.95 2.75
N ALA A 3 -4.39 -15.27 1.48
CA ALA A 3 -4.46 -14.23 0.46
C ALA A 3 -5.49 -13.21 0.94
N GLN A 4 -5.04 -11.98 1.20
CA GLN A 4 -5.92 -10.92 1.68
C GLN A 4 -6.94 -10.68 0.57
N VAL A 5 -8.18 -11.17 0.75
CA VAL A 5 -9.22 -11.09 -0.27
C VAL A 5 -9.62 -9.63 -0.38
N LEU A 6 -9.17 -8.97 -1.45
CA LEU A 6 -9.67 -7.64 -1.79
C LEU A 6 -11.19 -7.74 -2.00
N THR A 7 -11.95 -6.95 -1.25
CA THR A 7 -13.43 -6.99 -1.27
C THR A 7 -14.03 -6.05 -2.31
N GLY A 8 -13.26 -5.08 -2.80
CA GLY A 8 -13.68 -4.11 -3.81
C GLY A 8 -14.06 -4.73 -5.15
N TRP A 9 -14.78 -3.98 -5.97
CA TRP A 9 -15.17 -4.41 -7.30
C TRP A 9 -13.97 -4.84 -8.15
N THR A 10 -14.19 -5.87 -8.97
CA THR A 10 -13.24 -6.26 -10.00
C THR A 10 -13.24 -5.25 -11.14
N LEU A 11 -12.18 -5.22 -11.95
CA LEU A 11 -12.14 -4.42 -13.18
C LEU A 11 -13.34 -4.73 -14.08
N ARG A 12 -13.74 -6.00 -14.19
CA ARG A 12 -14.96 -6.43 -14.88
C ARG A 12 -16.20 -5.67 -14.39
N GLN A 13 -16.43 -5.64 -13.08
CA GLN A 13 -17.62 -4.97 -12.54
C GLN A 13 -17.53 -3.46 -12.77
N LEU A 14 -16.37 -2.85 -12.54
CA LEU A 14 -16.15 -1.41 -12.81
C LEU A 14 -16.42 -1.04 -14.28
N ILE A 15 -16.03 -1.90 -15.24
CA ILE A 15 -16.30 -1.69 -16.67
C ILE A 15 -17.81 -1.70 -16.94
N ILE A 16 -18.54 -2.67 -16.39
CA ILE A 16 -19.99 -2.80 -16.59
C ILE A 16 -20.71 -1.56 -16.02
N GLU A 17 -20.40 -1.19 -14.78
CA GLU A 17 -21.02 -0.06 -14.09
C GLU A 17 -20.67 1.27 -14.75
N LEU A 18 -19.42 1.45 -15.21
CA LEU A 18 -19.03 2.64 -15.95
C LEU A 18 -19.75 2.70 -17.29
N ALA A 19 -19.80 1.60 -18.03
CA ALA A 19 -20.49 1.55 -19.32
C ALA A 19 -21.97 1.91 -19.18
N ASP A 20 -22.64 1.45 -18.12
CA ASP A 20 -24.02 1.84 -17.83
C ASP A 20 -24.14 3.34 -17.53
N ALA A 21 -23.27 3.86 -16.64
CA ALA A 21 -23.25 5.28 -16.26
C ALA A 21 -22.95 6.24 -17.41
N VAL A 22 -22.27 5.79 -18.47
CA VAL A 22 -21.99 6.58 -19.69
C VAL A 22 -22.86 6.18 -20.89
N SER A 23 -23.91 5.37 -20.67
CA SER A 23 -24.85 4.93 -21.71
C SER A 23 -24.21 4.16 -22.88
N LEU A 24 -23.15 3.42 -22.60
CA LEU A 24 -22.47 2.47 -23.51
C LEU A 24 -22.69 1.01 -23.13
N ALA A 25 -23.51 0.73 -22.10
CA ALA A 25 -23.82 -0.63 -21.68
C ALA A 25 -24.47 -1.42 -22.83
N THR A 26 -23.91 -2.60 -23.10
CA THR A 26 -24.50 -3.56 -24.01
C THR A 26 -25.38 -4.51 -23.20
N LEU A 27 -26.68 -4.53 -23.48
CA LEU A 27 -27.60 -5.49 -22.87
C LEU A 27 -27.30 -6.89 -23.39
N GLY A 28 -27.15 -7.86 -22.49
CA GLY A 28 -26.99 -9.26 -22.88
C GLY A 28 -28.21 -9.77 -23.64
N THR A 29 -28.00 -10.69 -24.58
CA THR A 29 -29.05 -11.27 -25.43
C THR A 29 -29.91 -12.35 -24.73
N GLY A 30 -29.91 -12.40 -23.39
CA GLY A 30 -30.62 -13.39 -22.57
C GLY A 30 -31.83 -12.81 -21.84
N SER A 31 -32.62 -13.67 -21.19
CA SER A 31 -33.82 -13.30 -20.42
C SER A 31 -33.56 -12.34 -19.26
N ASP A 32 -32.30 -12.20 -18.84
CA ASP A 32 -31.92 -11.52 -17.61
C ASP A 32 -31.59 -10.05 -17.83
N ASN A 33 -31.49 -9.58 -19.10
CA ASN A 33 -31.19 -8.19 -19.50
C ASN A 33 -30.02 -7.53 -18.73
N ARG A 34 -29.08 -8.32 -18.20
CA ARG A 34 -27.94 -7.77 -17.45
C ARG A 34 -26.98 -7.09 -18.41
N ALA A 35 -26.44 -5.95 -17.98
CA ALA A 35 -25.36 -5.28 -18.68
C ALA A 35 -24.15 -6.22 -18.78
N THR A 36 -23.58 -6.30 -19.98
CA THR A 36 -22.40 -7.14 -20.28
C THR A 36 -21.22 -6.25 -20.65
N ILE A 37 -20.01 -6.82 -20.60
CA ILE A 37 -18.81 -6.11 -21.04
C ILE A 37 -18.99 -5.72 -22.52
N PRO A 38 -18.74 -4.45 -22.91
CA PRO A 38 -18.76 -4.03 -24.30
C PRO A 38 -17.85 -4.90 -25.17
N THR A 39 -18.35 -5.33 -26.33
CA THR A 39 -17.61 -6.22 -27.24
C THR A 39 -16.65 -5.48 -28.16
N ASP A 40 -16.84 -4.16 -28.35
CA ASP A 40 -15.94 -3.33 -29.15
C ASP A 40 -14.59 -3.12 -28.41
N PRO A 41 -13.46 -3.54 -29.00
CA PRO A 41 -12.15 -3.45 -28.34
C PRO A 41 -11.72 -2.00 -28.03
N ASN A 42 -12.12 -1.03 -28.86
CA ASN A 42 -11.75 0.37 -28.66
C ASN A 42 -12.56 0.99 -27.50
N THR A 43 -13.87 0.72 -27.43
CA THR A 43 -14.69 1.11 -26.27
C THR A 43 -14.15 0.48 -24.99
N LEU A 44 -13.78 -0.80 -25.01
CA LEU A 44 -13.22 -1.49 -23.85
C LEU A 44 -11.90 -0.85 -23.38
N ASP A 45 -10.96 -0.55 -24.29
CA ASP A 45 -9.70 0.14 -23.95
C ASP A 45 -9.96 1.53 -23.35
N GLN A 46 -10.90 2.30 -23.92
CA GLN A 46 -11.25 3.62 -23.39
C GLN A 46 -11.85 3.55 -21.99
N LEU A 47 -12.77 2.61 -21.74
CA LEU A 47 -13.37 2.40 -20.41
C LEU A 47 -12.31 2.00 -19.39
N THR A 48 -11.45 1.04 -19.72
CA THR A 48 -10.35 0.61 -18.84
C THR A 48 -9.39 1.76 -18.52
N ARG A 49 -9.06 2.62 -19.49
CA ARG A 49 -8.25 3.83 -19.25
C ARG A 49 -8.96 4.83 -18.35
N ALA A 50 -10.24 5.06 -18.57
CA ALA A 50 -11.04 5.98 -17.73
C ALA A 50 -11.13 5.48 -16.28
N ILE A 51 -11.31 4.17 -16.07
CA ILE A 51 -11.30 3.53 -14.74
C ILE A 51 -9.95 3.72 -14.07
N ASN A 52 -8.85 3.36 -14.73
CA ASN A 52 -7.51 3.50 -14.15
C ASN A 52 -7.18 4.97 -13.81
N ARG A 53 -7.59 5.93 -14.64
CA ARG A 53 -7.47 7.37 -14.33
C ARG A 53 -8.35 7.79 -13.17
N GLY A 54 -9.59 7.33 -13.12
CA GLY A 54 -10.55 7.62 -12.04
C GLY A 54 -10.09 7.08 -10.70
N TYR A 55 -9.63 5.83 -10.69
CA TYR A 55 -9.04 5.19 -9.54
C TYR A 55 -7.79 5.93 -9.04
N LYS A 56 -6.88 6.31 -9.96
CA LYS A 56 -5.72 7.14 -9.61
C LYS A 56 -6.15 8.49 -9.02
N SER A 57 -7.13 9.16 -9.65
CA SER A 57 -7.71 10.42 -9.17
C SER A 57 -8.24 10.29 -7.75
N PHE A 58 -9.06 9.28 -7.49
CA PHE A 58 -9.60 8.93 -6.17
C PHE A 58 -8.50 8.76 -5.10
N LEU A 59 -7.46 7.99 -5.41
CA LEU A 59 -6.35 7.76 -4.49
C LEU A 59 -5.54 9.04 -4.23
N THR A 60 -5.35 9.89 -5.24
CA THR A 60 -4.64 11.17 -5.08
C THR A 60 -5.45 12.24 -4.36
N ALA A 61 -6.77 12.15 -4.39
CA ALA A 61 -7.65 13.16 -3.81
C ALA A 61 -7.56 13.24 -2.28
N ASN A 62 -7.16 12.16 -1.61
CA ASN A 62 -6.87 12.17 -0.18
C ASN A 62 -5.54 11.43 0.12
N PRO A 63 -4.44 12.15 0.37
CA PRO A 63 -3.15 11.53 0.67
C PRO A 63 -3.10 10.85 2.04
N ARG A 64 -4.21 10.81 2.80
CA ARG A 64 -4.30 10.23 4.14
C ARG A 64 -5.24 9.03 4.22
N TRP A 65 -5.62 8.44 3.08
CA TRP A 65 -6.36 7.15 3.09
C TRP A 65 -5.67 6.14 4.02
N THR A 66 -6.45 5.59 4.96
CA THR A 66 -5.93 4.68 5.98
C THR A 66 -5.91 3.23 5.50
N PHE A 67 -6.84 2.85 4.62
CA PHE A 67 -6.81 1.54 3.94
C PHE A 67 -5.57 1.34 3.03
N LEU A 68 -4.85 2.43 2.73
CA LEU A 68 -3.56 2.39 2.04
C LEU A 68 -2.39 2.07 2.99
N GLU A 69 -2.60 2.07 4.30
CA GLU A 69 -1.61 1.57 5.26
C GLU A 69 -1.88 0.08 5.48
N ARG A 70 -1.04 -0.79 4.92
CA ARG A 70 -1.22 -2.24 5.03
C ARG A 70 0.03 -2.95 5.55
N PRO A 71 -0.13 -3.97 6.40
CA PRO A 71 0.98 -4.84 6.76
C PRO A 71 1.37 -5.68 5.55
N VAL A 72 2.68 -5.77 5.29
CA VAL A 72 3.26 -6.69 4.31
C VAL A 72 4.11 -7.69 5.05
N GLN A 73 3.78 -8.98 4.88
CA GLN A 73 4.48 -10.09 5.47
C GLN A 73 5.43 -10.74 4.47
N ILE A 74 6.63 -11.09 4.91
CA ILE A 74 7.64 -11.80 4.11
C ILE A 74 8.17 -12.97 4.94
N THR A 75 8.29 -14.12 4.28
CA THR A 75 8.95 -15.30 4.85
C THR A 75 10.41 -15.30 4.41
N LEU A 76 11.31 -15.25 5.39
CA LEU A 76 12.75 -15.36 5.19
C LEU A 76 13.17 -16.83 5.20
N SER A 77 14.26 -17.13 4.50
CA SER A 77 14.86 -18.46 4.43
C SER A 77 16.37 -18.35 4.50
N ALA A 78 17.00 -19.16 5.36
CA ALA A 78 18.45 -19.18 5.51
C ALA A 78 19.20 -19.70 4.26
N ASP A 79 18.53 -20.53 3.46
CA ASP A 79 19.08 -21.15 2.25
C ASP A 79 18.66 -20.44 0.95
N GLY A 80 17.96 -19.31 1.06
CA GLY A 80 17.48 -18.55 -0.10
C GLY A 80 16.37 -19.26 -0.90
N THR A 81 15.68 -20.26 -0.34
CA THR A 81 14.63 -21.02 -1.03
C THR A 81 13.22 -20.41 -0.92
N ALA A 82 13.06 -19.31 -0.16
CA ALA A 82 11.78 -18.62 -0.04
C ALA A 82 11.24 -18.15 -1.41
N ALA A 83 9.92 -18.16 -1.59
CA ALA A 83 9.28 -17.84 -2.87
C ALA A 83 9.59 -16.41 -3.38
N GLN A 84 9.81 -15.47 -2.47
CA GLN A 84 10.16 -14.08 -2.77
C GLN A 84 11.67 -13.85 -2.87
N CYS A 85 12.50 -14.86 -2.65
CA CYS A 85 13.96 -14.71 -2.68
C CYS A 85 14.44 -14.25 -4.05
N VAL A 86 15.30 -13.23 -4.09
CA VAL A 86 15.84 -12.68 -5.33
C VAL A 86 17.14 -13.38 -5.66
N GLU A 87 17.18 -14.08 -6.79
CA GLU A 87 18.39 -14.76 -7.31
C GLU A 87 18.99 -15.80 -6.34
N GLY A 88 18.19 -16.30 -5.38
CA GLY A 88 18.65 -17.24 -4.35
C GLY A 88 19.49 -16.62 -3.22
N ASP A 89 19.59 -15.28 -3.14
CA ASP A 89 20.28 -14.58 -2.07
C ASP A 89 19.40 -14.52 -0.80
N PRO A 90 19.80 -15.18 0.31
CA PRO A 90 18.98 -15.28 1.52
C PRO A 90 18.72 -13.92 2.19
N ALA A 91 19.42 -12.85 1.81
CA ALA A 91 19.21 -11.51 2.31
C ALA A 91 18.44 -10.60 1.35
N ARG A 92 17.93 -11.09 0.21
CA ARG A 92 17.21 -10.27 -0.77
C ARG A 92 15.83 -10.84 -1.08
N TYR A 93 14.79 -10.03 -0.90
CA TYR A 93 13.40 -10.45 -1.07
C TYR A 93 12.61 -9.47 -1.92
N LEU A 94 11.90 -10.00 -2.90
CA LEU A 94 11.01 -9.24 -3.76
C LEU A 94 9.77 -8.78 -2.99
N LEU A 95 9.50 -7.47 -3.04
CA LEU A 95 8.29 -6.92 -2.45
C LEU A 95 7.10 -7.04 -3.41
N PRO A 96 5.86 -7.11 -2.87
CA PRO A 96 4.66 -7.07 -3.69
C PRO A 96 4.62 -5.81 -4.58
N SER A 97 4.02 -5.93 -5.77
CA SER A 97 4.00 -4.88 -6.80
C SER A 97 3.34 -3.57 -6.36
N PHE A 98 2.48 -3.59 -5.34
CA PHE A 98 1.82 -2.41 -4.79
C PHE A 98 2.67 -1.62 -3.78
N VAL A 99 3.85 -2.15 -3.41
CA VAL A 99 4.81 -1.47 -2.53
C VAL A 99 5.70 -0.53 -3.37
N ASN A 100 5.67 0.75 -3.02
CA ASN A 100 6.34 1.82 -3.78
C ASN A 100 7.41 2.59 -2.98
N GLY A 101 7.93 2.01 -1.90
CA GLY A 101 8.95 2.65 -1.09
C GLY A 101 9.19 1.97 0.25
N ASN A 102 9.77 2.72 1.18
CA ASN A 102 10.10 2.23 2.53
C ASN A 102 8.85 1.99 3.39
N PRO A 103 8.92 1.04 4.34
CA PRO A 103 7.89 0.87 5.34
C PRO A 103 7.76 2.09 6.26
N LYS A 104 6.59 2.21 6.88
CA LYS A 104 6.28 3.11 7.98
C LYS A 104 6.82 2.52 9.28
N GLY A 105 8.12 2.70 9.49
CA GLY A 105 8.84 2.23 10.69
C GLY A 105 9.70 1.00 10.42
N ASP A 106 9.98 0.27 11.49
CA ASP A 106 10.82 -0.93 11.49
C ASP A 106 10.01 -2.19 11.19
N TRP A 107 10.69 -3.28 10.85
CA TRP A 107 10.04 -4.58 10.70
C TRP A 107 9.97 -5.29 12.04
N SER A 108 8.86 -6.00 12.26
CA SER A 108 8.64 -6.84 13.42
C SER A 108 8.65 -8.31 13.01
N PHE A 109 9.14 -9.16 13.88
CA PHE A 109 8.99 -10.61 13.73
C PHE A 109 7.56 -11.03 14.11
N ILE A 110 6.97 -11.95 13.32
CA ILE A 110 5.68 -12.57 13.62
C ILE A 110 5.95 -13.94 14.24
N ASP A 111 6.28 -13.93 15.51
CA ASP A 111 6.44 -15.13 16.34
C ASP A 111 6.22 -14.77 17.82
N ASP A 112 6.38 -15.75 18.69
CA ASP A 112 6.23 -15.65 20.14
C ASP A 112 7.57 -15.46 20.89
N ARG A 113 8.68 -15.27 20.17
CA ARG A 113 10.02 -15.20 20.76
C ARG A 113 10.34 -13.78 21.23
N ALA A 114 10.47 -13.62 22.55
CA ALA A 114 10.73 -12.32 23.19
C ALA A 114 12.18 -11.80 23.05
N ASP A 115 13.12 -12.62 22.59
CA ASP A 115 14.53 -12.26 22.41
C ASP A 115 14.82 -11.56 21.08
N ARG A 116 13.87 -11.59 20.14
CA ARG A 116 14.00 -10.95 18.83
C ARG A 116 13.65 -9.46 18.94
N VAL A 117 14.60 -8.62 18.54
CA VAL A 117 14.42 -7.17 18.42
C VAL A 117 13.84 -6.87 17.03
N CYS A 118 13.21 -5.71 16.82
CA CYS A 118 12.80 -5.28 15.49
C CYS A 118 13.99 -5.15 14.53
N ILE A 119 13.74 -5.36 13.23
CA ILE A 119 14.72 -5.08 12.18
C ILE A 119 14.61 -3.60 11.83
N MET A 120 15.65 -2.84 12.16
CA MET A 120 15.66 -1.40 11.93
C MET A 120 15.70 -1.06 10.44
N THR A 121 14.78 -0.20 10.00
CA THR A 121 14.78 0.31 8.64
C THR A 121 15.88 1.35 8.47
N MET A 122 16.88 1.03 7.65
CA MET A 122 18.06 1.85 7.40
C MET A 122 18.10 2.33 5.94
N HIS A 123 18.93 3.35 5.68
CA HIS A 123 19.23 3.75 4.31
C HIS A 123 20.06 2.68 3.59
N GLU A 124 19.81 2.50 2.28
CA GLU A 124 20.48 1.50 1.43
C GLU A 124 22.01 1.53 1.57
N HIS A 125 22.61 2.72 1.57
CA HIS A 125 24.07 2.85 1.63
C HIS A 125 24.68 2.28 2.92
N VAL A 126 23.92 2.23 4.02
CA VAL A 126 24.37 1.66 5.30
C VAL A 126 24.36 0.14 5.22
N VAL A 127 23.22 -0.43 4.79
CA VAL A 127 23.07 -1.90 4.63
C VAL A 127 24.07 -2.42 3.60
N ARG A 128 24.25 -1.72 2.47
CA ARG A 128 25.26 -2.06 1.47
C ARG A 128 26.67 -2.06 2.07
N ARG A 129 27.04 -1.02 2.83
CA ARG A 129 28.36 -0.96 3.49
C ARG A 129 28.57 -2.10 4.48
N LEU A 130 27.54 -2.47 5.26
CA LEU A 130 27.62 -3.60 6.20
C LEU A 130 27.84 -4.92 5.45
N ARG A 131 27.09 -5.15 4.38
CA ARG A 131 27.24 -6.34 3.52
C ARG A 131 28.62 -6.39 2.84
N ASP A 132 29.10 -5.28 2.29
CA ASP A 132 30.42 -5.22 1.66
C ASP A 132 31.56 -5.45 2.67
N GLY A 133 31.36 -5.01 3.93
CA GLY A 133 32.34 -5.15 5.00
C GLY A 133 32.37 -6.55 5.63
N SER A 134 31.28 -7.31 5.58
CA SER A 134 31.18 -8.64 6.20
C SER A 134 30.15 -9.52 5.47
N PRO A 135 30.44 -9.94 4.22
CA PRO A 135 29.45 -10.55 3.32
C PRO A 135 28.94 -11.92 3.78
N ASP A 136 29.73 -12.66 4.55
CA ASP A 136 29.38 -14.02 5.01
C ASP A 136 28.76 -14.03 6.42
N THR A 137 28.25 -12.89 6.88
CA THR A 137 27.66 -12.79 8.22
C THR A 137 26.22 -13.27 8.20
N SER A 138 25.96 -14.37 8.90
CA SER A 138 24.60 -14.89 9.13
C SER A 138 24.18 -14.71 10.59
N GLY A 139 22.88 -14.53 10.82
CA GLY A 139 22.27 -14.40 12.14
C GLY A 139 20.84 -13.88 12.04
N THR A 140 20.23 -13.55 13.18
CA THR A 140 18.96 -12.83 13.19
C THR A 140 19.12 -11.46 12.51
N PRO A 141 18.36 -11.15 11.44
CA PRO A 141 18.48 -9.86 10.77
C PRO A 141 18.21 -8.70 11.73
N LEU A 142 19.05 -7.66 11.67
CA LEU A 142 18.96 -6.48 12.55
C LEU A 142 18.69 -5.20 11.77
N TYR A 143 19.06 -5.17 10.49
CA TYR A 143 18.92 -4.03 9.62
C TYR A 143 18.28 -4.44 8.30
N GLY A 144 17.41 -3.58 7.77
CA GLY A 144 16.78 -3.78 6.48
C GLY A 144 16.67 -2.48 5.71
N CYS A 145 16.73 -2.54 4.39
CA CYS A 145 16.39 -1.41 3.53
C CYS A 145 15.54 -1.86 2.35
N VAL A 146 14.67 -0.97 1.87
CA VAL A 146 13.96 -1.17 0.61
C VAL A 146 14.63 -0.36 -0.48
N ARG A 147 14.88 -0.99 -1.63
CA ARG A 147 15.42 -0.31 -2.80
C ARG A 147 14.72 -0.74 -4.09
N PRO A 148 14.75 0.09 -5.15
CA PRO A 148 14.31 -0.33 -6.47
C PRO A 148 15.15 -1.52 -6.95
N LEU A 149 14.48 -2.53 -7.49
CA LEU A 149 15.10 -3.61 -8.23
C LEU A 149 15.23 -3.16 -9.69
N ASP A 150 16.46 -3.16 -10.20
CA ASP A 150 16.70 -2.85 -11.60
C ASP A 150 15.94 -3.85 -12.48
N PRO A 151 15.20 -3.37 -13.51
CA PRO A 151 14.56 -4.28 -14.44
C PRO A 151 15.63 -5.12 -15.14
N PRO A 152 15.35 -6.40 -15.44
CA PRO A 152 16.26 -7.21 -16.25
C PRO A 152 16.54 -6.49 -17.57
N LYS A 153 17.75 -6.62 -18.13
CA LYS A 153 18.16 -5.94 -19.36
C LYS A 153 17.11 -6.15 -20.47
N GLY A 154 16.49 -5.06 -20.92
CA GLY A 154 15.41 -5.08 -21.94
C GLY A 154 13.97 -5.08 -21.38
N GLY A 155 13.80 -5.10 -20.06
CA GLY A 155 12.51 -4.96 -19.39
C GLY A 155 12.02 -3.51 -19.34
N SER A 156 10.70 -3.32 -19.22
CA SER A 156 10.12 -1.98 -19.07
C SER A 156 10.33 -1.43 -17.64
N LEU A 157 10.61 -0.13 -17.52
CA LEU A 157 10.66 0.58 -16.23
C LEU A 157 9.35 0.49 -15.42
N ARG A 158 8.22 0.23 -16.08
CA ARG A 158 6.92 0.02 -15.40
C ARG A 158 6.89 -1.25 -14.54
N ALA A 159 7.85 -2.15 -14.74
CA ALA A 159 8.03 -3.35 -13.92
C ALA A 159 9.08 -3.17 -12.81
N ALA A 160 9.54 -1.93 -12.52
CA ALA A 160 10.45 -1.68 -11.42
C ALA A 160 9.78 -2.07 -10.10
N ARG A 161 10.13 -3.27 -9.62
CA ARG A 161 9.70 -3.80 -8.33
C ARG A 161 10.66 -3.27 -7.28
N HIS A 162 10.24 -3.29 -6.02
CA HIS A 162 11.16 -3.03 -4.92
C HIS A 162 11.66 -4.36 -4.37
N GLU A 163 12.88 -4.38 -3.86
CA GLU A 163 13.40 -5.47 -3.04
C GLU A 163 13.71 -4.99 -1.63
N LEU A 164 13.48 -5.86 -0.65
CA LEU A 164 14.00 -5.76 0.70
C LEU A 164 15.39 -6.40 0.72
N VAL A 165 16.36 -5.67 1.26
CA VAL A 165 17.71 -6.16 1.51
C VAL A 165 17.95 -6.16 3.02
N LEU A 166 18.39 -7.29 3.55
CA LEU A 166 18.62 -7.51 4.99
C LEU A 166 20.11 -7.59 5.32
N TYR A 167 20.44 -7.37 6.60
CA TYR A 167 21.73 -7.69 7.20
C TYR A 167 21.58 -7.95 8.72
N PRO A 168 22.25 -8.96 9.29
CA PRO A 168 22.96 -10.05 8.61
C PRO A 168 22.02 -10.93 7.77
N ASP A 169 22.58 -11.88 7.02
CA ASP A 169 21.80 -12.87 6.30
C ASP A 169 21.02 -13.74 7.32
N PRO A 170 19.75 -14.06 7.07
CA PRO A 170 18.98 -14.87 8.00
C PRO A 170 19.63 -16.25 8.20
N ASP A 171 19.78 -16.67 9.44
CA ASP A 171 20.32 -17.98 9.85
C ASP A 171 19.24 -19.07 10.02
N GLU A 172 17.97 -18.68 10.14
CA GLU A 172 16.83 -19.57 10.16
C GLU A 172 15.65 -19.00 9.35
N ALA A 173 14.55 -19.74 9.28
CA ALA A 173 13.32 -19.25 8.67
C ALA A 173 12.59 -18.29 9.62
N TYR A 174 12.31 -17.08 9.14
CA TYR A 174 11.61 -16.05 9.89
C TYR A 174 10.34 -15.61 9.15
N VAL A 175 9.34 -15.13 9.87
CA VAL A 175 8.24 -14.36 9.27
C VAL A 175 8.35 -12.95 9.82
N ILE A 176 8.48 -11.97 8.93
CA ILE A 176 8.59 -10.57 9.30
C ILE A 176 7.46 -9.77 8.69
N GLU A 177 7.09 -8.68 9.35
CA GLU A 177 6.03 -7.77 8.93
C GLU A 177 6.44 -6.32 9.12
N ALA A 178 6.08 -5.48 8.15
CA ALA A 178 6.13 -4.04 8.33
C ALA A 178 4.90 -3.38 7.69
N MET A 179 4.52 -2.23 8.22
CA MET A 179 3.44 -1.42 7.65
C MET A 179 3.95 -0.66 6.44
N PHE A 180 3.31 -0.80 5.30
CA PHE A 180 3.61 -0.03 4.09
C PHE A 180 2.48 0.92 3.74
N ARG A 181 2.84 2.03 3.10
CA ARG A 181 1.88 2.80 2.32
C ARG A 181 1.84 2.24 0.90
N ILE A 182 0.76 1.56 0.57
CA ILE A 182 0.56 0.98 -0.76
C ILE A 182 0.13 2.06 -1.75
N GLY A 183 0.64 1.98 -2.98
CA GLY A 183 0.29 2.92 -4.04
C GLY A 183 -0.85 2.43 -4.93
N ALA A 184 -1.26 3.28 -5.87
CA ALA A 184 -2.15 2.89 -6.94
C ALA A 184 -1.45 1.88 -7.86
N HIS A 185 -1.97 0.67 -7.96
CA HIS A 185 -1.62 -0.25 -9.05
C HIS A 185 -2.56 -0.04 -10.24
N GLU A 186 -2.09 -0.40 -11.43
CA GLU A 186 -2.94 -0.44 -12.63
C GLU A 186 -3.76 -1.73 -12.63
N LEU A 187 -5.06 -1.62 -12.89
CA LEU A 187 -5.93 -2.77 -13.10
C LEU A 187 -5.83 -3.17 -14.57
N VAL A 188 -5.35 -4.38 -14.84
CA VAL A 188 -5.08 -4.87 -16.20
C VAL A 188 -5.98 -6.06 -16.51
N GLU A 189 -6.03 -7.04 -15.61
CA GLU A 189 -6.84 -8.24 -15.78
C GLU A 189 -8.28 -7.99 -15.31
N LEU A 190 -9.26 -8.62 -15.95
CA LEU A 190 -10.68 -8.41 -15.63
C LEU A 190 -11.03 -8.79 -14.19
N GLU A 191 -10.27 -9.70 -13.59
CA GLU A 191 -10.45 -10.15 -12.21
C GLU A 191 -9.59 -9.37 -11.20
N ASP A 192 -8.78 -8.40 -11.67
CA ASP A 192 -8.03 -7.51 -10.79
C ASP A 192 -9.01 -6.67 -9.95
N ARG A 193 -8.66 -6.47 -8.69
CA ARG A 193 -9.42 -5.65 -7.74
C ARG A 193 -8.59 -4.46 -7.31
N HIS A 194 -9.25 -3.32 -7.08
CA HIS A 194 -8.59 -2.18 -6.46
C HIS A 194 -8.38 -2.40 -4.95
N VAL A 195 -7.46 -1.63 -4.36
CA VAL A 195 -7.05 -1.81 -2.96
C VAL A 195 -7.98 -1.09 -1.97
N ALA A 196 -8.88 -0.25 -2.46
CA ALA A 196 -9.70 0.57 -1.58
C ALA A 196 -10.66 -0.28 -0.73
N GLY A 197 -11.30 -1.31 -1.29
CA GLY A 197 -12.37 -2.06 -0.62
C GLY A 197 -13.75 -1.68 -1.19
N ALA A 198 -14.75 -2.53 -0.96
CA ALA A 198 -16.09 -2.42 -1.56
C ALA A 198 -16.81 -1.11 -1.18
N GLU A 199 -16.52 -0.62 0.02
CA GLU A 199 -17.06 0.61 0.55
C GLU A 199 -16.66 1.87 -0.24
N HIS A 200 -15.65 1.76 -1.11
CA HIS A 200 -15.12 2.85 -1.92
C HIS A 200 -15.45 2.72 -3.42
N ASP A 201 -16.16 1.66 -3.82
CA ASP A 201 -16.48 1.34 -5.21
C ASP A 201 -17.20 2.50 -5.92
N MET A 202 -18.23 3.06 -5.27
CA MET A 202 -19.02 4.16 -5.83
C MET A 202 -18.23 5.45 -6.01
N ALA A 203 -17.29 5.74 -5.11
CA ALA A 203 -16.43 6.91 -5.23
C ALA A 203 -15.44 6.75 -6.39
N ILE A 204 -14.91 5.55 -6.61
CA ILE A 204 -14.05 5.25 -7.75
C ILE A 204 -14.84 5.36 -9.06
N LEU A 205 -16.07 4.84 -9.10
CA LEU A 205 -16.95 4.96 -10.26
C LEU A 205 -17.27 6.43 -10.59
N GLU A 206 -17.63 7.24 -9.60
CA GLU A 206 -17.87 8.69 -9.77
C GLU A 206 -16.66 9.39 -10.41
N GLN A 207 -15.45 9.06 -9.93
CA GLN A 207 -14.21 9.60 -10.51
C GLN A 207 -13.93 9.08 -11.92
N ALA A 208 -14.25 7.83 -12.22
CA ALA A 208 -14.08 7.26 -13.56
C ALA A 208 -15.05 7.90 -14.58
N VAL A 209 -16.32 8.11 -14.19
CA VAL A 209 -17.30 8.83 -15.02
C VAL A 209 -16.85 10.26 -15.31
N TRP A 210 -16.30 10.96 -14.31
CA TRP A 210 -15.75 12.30 -14.52
C TRP A 210 -14.56 12.29 -15.48
N GLN A 211 -13.61 11.35 -15.32
CA GLN A 211 -12.47 11.20 -16.22
C GLN A 211 -12.89 10.88 -17.65
N TRP A 212 -13.94 10.10 -17.83
CA TRP A 212 -14.55 9.86 -19.15
C TRP A 212 -15.07 11.16 -19.75
N ARG A 213 -15.95 11.88 -19.04
CA ARG A 213 -16.59 13.11 -19.54
C ARG A 213 -15.60 14.26 -19.76
N GLN A 214 -14.48 14.27 -19.04
CA GLN A 214 -13.44 15.28 -19.21
C GLN A 214 -12.79 15.22 -20.60
N LEU A 215 -12.82 14.06 -21.27
CA LEU A 215 -12.32 13.93 -22.64
C LEU A 215 -13.16 14.76 -23.63
N ASP A 216 -14.48 14.76 -23.44
CA ASP A 216 -15.41 15.51 -24.30
C ASP A 216 -15.56 16.97 -23.85
N THR A 217 -15.51 17.22 -22.54
CA THR A 217 -15.65 18.55 -21.94
C THR A 217 -14.49 18.83 -20.98
N PRO A 218 -13.35 19.31 -21.50
CA PRO A 218 -12.23 19.71 -20.66
C PRO A 218 -12.64 20.82 -19.67
N GLY A 219 -12.13 20.76 -18.44
CA GLY A 219 -12.43 21.74 -17.40
C GLY A 219 -13.71 21.48 -16.59
N LEU A 220 -14.40 20.35 -16.83
CA LEU A 220 -15.48 19.92 -15.94
C LEU A 220 -15.01 19.86 -14.49
N PRO A 221 -15.74 20.47 -13.54
CA PRO A 221 -15.39 20.40 -12.12
C PRO A 221 -15.44 18.95 -11.66
N GLN A 222 -14.46 18.58 -10.82
CA GLN A 222 -14.40 17.24 -10.26
C GLN A 222 -15.60 17.02 -9.32
N PRO A 223 -16.35 15.91 -9.46
CA PRO A 223 -17.40 15.58 -8.52
C PRO A 223 -16.78 15.19 -7.18
N THR A 224 -17.42 15.61 -6.10
CA THR A 224 -16.91 15.41 -4.74
C THR A 224 -17.89 14.69 -3.83
N THR A 225 -19.07 14.27 -4.32
CA THR A 225 -20.14 13.79 -3.45
C THR A 225 -19.81 12.42 -2.87
N GLU A 226 -19.54 11.43 -3.72
CA GLU A 226 -19.16 10.09 -3.26
C GLU A 226 -17.73 10.09 -2.70
N LEU A 227 -16.85 10.91 -3.28
CA LEU A 227 -15.51 11.11 -2.72
C LEU A 227 -15.55 11.63 -1.27
N ALA A 228 -16.39 12.62 -0.95
CA ALA A 228 -16.50 13.15 0.41
C ALA A 228 -17.06 12.11 1.39
N LYS A 229 -18.06 11.32 0.97
CA LYS A 229 -18.61 10.21 1.78
C LYS A 229 -17.53 9.18 2.07
N SER A 230 -16.77 8.81 1.04
CA SER A 230 -15.65 7.88 1.14
C SER A 230 -14.58 8.37 2.12
N ILE A 231 -14.20 9.65 2.05
CA ILE A 231 -13.24 10.27 2.99
C ILE A 231 -13.79 10.25 4.42
N ALA A 232 -15.07 10.58 4.61
CA ALA A 232 -15.69 10.55 5.92
C ALA A 232 -15.72 9.13 6.52
N MET A 233 -15.99 8.12 5.68
CA MET A 233 -16.03 6.73 6.10
C MET A 233 -14.65 6.21 6.54
N ASP A 234 -13.60 6.43 5.75
CA ASP A 234 -12.23 6.04 6.09
C ASP A 234 -11.76 6.72 7.40
N ARG A 235 -12.14 7.98 7.62
CA ARG A 235 -11.86 8.67 8.89
C ARG A 235 -12.60 8.07 10.08
N ALA A 236 -13.83 7.60 9.90
CA ALA A 236 -14.64 7.02 10.96
C ALA A 236 -14.16 5.62 11.37
N THR A 237 -13.61 4.85 10.42
CA THR A 237 -13.02 3.52 10.70
C THR A 237 -11.60 3.62 11.26
N THR A 238 -10.94 4.76 11.12
CA THR A 238 -9.62 5.00 11.71
C THR A 238 -9.76 5.10 13.23
N PRO A 239 -9.12 4.21 14.03
CA PRO A 239 -9.06 4.43 15.46
C PRO A 239 -8.36 5.76 15.72
N ASN A 240 -9.02 6.66 16.47
CA ASN A 240 -8.39 7.88 16.95
C ASN A 240 -7.07 7.50 17.60
N ARG A 241 -5.94 7.92 17.02
CA ARG A 241 -4.63 7.81 17.66
C ARG A 241 -4.67 8.70 18.90
N ALA A 242 -5.12 8.14 20.02
CA ALA A 242 -5.02 8.76 21.31
C ALA A 242 -3.54 9.03 21.59
N GLY A 243 -3.18 10.32 21.67
CA GLY A 243 -1.89 10.78 22.14
C GLY A 243 -0.70 10.51 21.22
N SER A 244 -0.37 11.50 20.38
CA SER A 244 1.05 11.76 20.16
C SER A 244 1.66 12.10 21.53
N PHE A 245 2.53 11.24 22.05
CA PHE A 245 3.38 11.57 23.19
C PHE A 245 4.35 12.66 22.76
N VAL A 246 3.89 13.91 22.76
CA VAL A 246 4.78 15.07 22.70
C VAL A 246 5.39 15.19 24.09
N SER A 247 6.56 14.59 24.27
CA SER A 247 7.45 15.00 25.35
C SER A 247 7.93 16.42 25.03
N THR A 248 7.16 17.41 25.47
CA THR A 248 7.63 18.80 25.48
C THR A 248 8.75 18.87 26.52
N PHE A 249 10.00 18.74 26.08
CA PHE A 249 11.15 19.16 26.85
C PHE A 249 11.06 20.68 27.05
N GLN A 250 10.46 21.12 28.15
CA GLN A 250 10.69 22.47 28.65
C GLN A 250 12.12 22.53 29.19
N THR A 251 13.04 22.96 28.34
CA THR A 251 14.35 23.44 28.78
C THR A 251 14.14 24.86 29.29
N ASP A 252 13.97 25.00 30.61
CA ASP A 252 14.05 26.31 31.24
C ASP A 252 15.51 26.77 31.23
N ARG A 253 15.73 28.07 31.00
CA ARG A 253 17.04 28.72 30.83
C ARG A 253 17.89 28.79 32.11
N GLY A 254 17.62 27.94 33.09
CA GLY A 254 18.36 27.82 34.34
C GLY A 254 18.70 26.37 34.59
N ASN A 255 20.00 26.04 34.58
CA ASN A 255 20.60 24.71 34.66
C ASN A 255 20.31 23.99 36.01
N LYS A 256 19.04 23.67 36.30
CA LYS A 256 18.60 22.85 37.44
C LYS A 256 17.57 21.83 36.97
N ARG A 257 17.93 20.54 37.09
CA ARG A 257 16.99 19.42 36.92
C ARG A 257 15.95 19.48 38.04
N LEU A 258 14.70 19.77 37.70
CA LEU A 258 13.56 19.59 38.61
C LEU A 258 13.17 18.09 38.60
N PRO A 259 12.84 17.48 39.75
CA PRO A 259 12.35 16.12 39.79
C PRO A 259 10.96 16.00 39.14
N GLU A 260 10.76 14.91 38.39
CA GLU A 260 9.54 14.59 37.64
C GLU A 260 8.28 14.68 38.53
N ARG A 261 7.39 15.63 38.22
CA ARG A 261 5.98 15.51 38.61
C ARG A 261 5.22 14.90 37.43
N ARG A 262 4.91 13.61 37.56
CA ARG A 262 3.97 12.92 36.66
C ARG A 262 2.56 13.36 37.02
N THR A 263 1.96 14.22 36.21
CA THR A 263 0.52 14.47 36.27
C THR A 263 -0.14 13.65 35.17
N ILE A 264 -0.94 12.67 35.56
CA ILE A 264 -1.75 11.86 34.64
C ILE A 264 -3.04 12.63 34.39
N PHE A 265 -3.36 12.88 33.12
CA PHE A 265 -4.65 13.44 32.72
C PHE A 265 -5.52 12.34 32.13
N VAL A 266 -6.76 12.25 32.59
CA VAL A 266 -7.82 11.42 31.99
C VAL A 266 -8.98 12.35 31.66
N ASN A 267 -9.38 12.41 30.38
CA ASN A 267 -10.48 13.25 29.88
C ASN A 267 -10.36 14.75 30.23
N ASP A 268 -9.20 15.36 29.97
CA ASP A 268 -8.95 16.80 30.17
C ASP A 268 -9.28 17.34 31.58
N GLN A 269 -9.23 16.48 32.59
CA GLN A 269 -9.25 16.85 34.00
C GLN A 269 -8.00 16.26 34.68
N PRO A 270 -7.32 17.03 35.55
CA PRO A 270 -6.25 16.48 36.38
C PRO A 270 -6.86 15.53 37.42
N LEU A 271 -6.21 14.37 37.63
CA LEU A 271 -6.43 13.54 38.82
C LEU A 271 -5.89 14.25 40.07
#